data_AF-A0A260ZV31-F1
#
_entry.id   AF-A0A260ZV31-F1
#
_cell.length_a   1.000
_cell.length_b   1.000
_cell.length_c   1.000
_cell.angle_alpha   90.00
_cell.angle_beta   90.00
_cell.angle_gamma   90.00
#
_symmetry.space_group_name_H-M   'P 1'
#
loop_
_entity.id
_entity.type
_entity.pdbx_description
1 polymer ?
#
loop_
_entity_poly.entity_id
_entity_poly.type
_entity_poly.pdbx_seq_one_letter_code
_entity_poly.pdbx_strand_id
1 'polypeptide(L)'
;MRRGKESDDVDDDEKKREESEEERKATGGSELEDGVKFGEQLQDDLINTFCDKLQKACPRTLDAFMAIQFLMITDEKDIRRLVTGTNPALQVLYDRTRSHYVLVYYNPKYNKVFLFDSLQPYDSAETPQILNEMVFYISRLFGHLFTKHIPVIVDKEFQRQSDNFSCGYRVIGALVDLTRGRNPCTQDYSRTLILNFLRFILAEPEPTWEMFESAEFACKKPYSGQNRVSIYIQNTTYVGTPSTSRSSSTGKQSSSDDSERYTTSIPPRNLYPYRPSSPLSAPYFHAPPTPWRSATALGPPPPVDNTLISCIRNFANQSIFNGHIFRRKSDRFELENDVEKGLGVVEKREEE
;
A
#
# COMPACT_ATOMS: atom_id res chain seq x y z
N MET A 1 56.59 24.05 -43.66
CA MET A 1 56.08 25.28 -43.01
C MET A 1 54.57 25.32 -43.25
N ARG A 2 53.63 25.46 -42.33
CA ARG A 2 53.50 25.70 -40.87
C ARG A 2 52.15 25.02 -40.49
N ARG A 3 52.09 24.16 -39.47
CA ARG A 3 51.83 24.43 -38.03
C ARG A 3 50.34 24.64 -37.74
N GLY A 4 49.76 23.74 -36.93
CA GLY A 4 48.38 23.79 -36.45
C GLY A 4 48.10 24.83 -35.36
N LYS A 5 46.82 24.92 -35.00
CA LYS A 5 46.19 25.54 -33.81
C LYS A 5 44.84 24.79 -33.62
N GLU A 6 44.67 23.97 -32.57
CA GLU A 6 44.15 24.32 -31.23
C GLU A 6 42.76 24.98 -31.34
N SER A 7 41.64 24.33 -31.00
CA SER A 7 41.16 23.86 -29.68
C SER A 7 40.82 25.04 -28.75
N ASP A 8 39.60 25.57 -28.83
CA ASP A 8 39.12 26.62 -27.90
C ASP A 8 37.60 26.55 -27.58
N ASP A 9 36.84 25.52 -28.03
CA ASP A 9 35.38 25.50 -27.86
C ASP A 9 34.85 24.61 -26.70
N VAL A 10 35.72 24.02 -25.87
CA VAL A 10 35.30 23.10 -24.78
C VAL A 10 35.26 23.77 -23.40
N ASP A 11 36.03 24.83 -23.19
CA ASP A 11 36.15 25.47 -21.86
C ASP A 11 34.93 26.35 -21.49
N ASP A 12 34.14 26.83 -22.45
CA ASP A 12 33.05 27.78 -22.20
C ASP A 12 31.77 27.10 -21.67
N ASP A 13 31.57 25.81 -21.98
CA ASP A 13 30.45 25.01 -21.48
C ASP A 13 30.71 24.44 -20.07
N GLU A 14 31.98 24.13 -19.76
CA GLU A 14 32.38 23.67 -18.43
C GLU A 14 32.31 24.83 -17.42
N LYS A 15 32.73 26.03 -17.83
CA LYS A 15 32.66 27.24 -17.01
C LYS A 15 31.23 27.72 -16.73
N LYS A 16 30.31 27.59 -17.69
CA LYS A 16 28.88 27.85 -17.47
C LYS A 16 28.22 26.85 -16.53
N ARG A 17 28.66 25.59 -16.54
CA ARG A 17 28.19 24.59 -15.57
C ARG A 17 28.69 24.90 -14.18
N GLU A 18 29.95 25.25 -14.03
CA GLU A 18 30.53 25.63 -12.74
C GLU A 18 29.88 26.90 -12.15
N GLU A 19 29.63 27.93 -12.96
CA GLU A 19 28.90 29.14 -12.52
C GLU A 19 27.46 28.80 -12.10
N SER A 20 26.78 27.90 -12.82
CA SER A 20 25.43 27.44 -12.46
C SER A 20 25.39 26.56 -11.19
N GLU A 21 26.47 25.83 -10.91
CA GLU A 21 26.61 25.01 -9.70
C GLU A 21 27.02 25.85 -8.48
N GLU A 22 27.83 26.90 -8.67
CA GLU A 22 28.12 27.88 -7.61
C GLU A 22 26.89 28.74 -7.27
N GLU A 23 26.08 29.14 -8.25
CA GLU A 23 24.83 29.87 -8.00
C GLU A 23 23.81 29.00 -7.24
N ARG A 24 23.76 27.69 -7.52
CA ARG A 24 22.97 26.69 -6.77
C ARG A 24 23.47 26.47 -5.35
N LYS A 25 24.79 26.52 -5.11
CA LYS A 25 25.36 26.45 -3.75
C LYS A 25 25.17 27.75 -2.97
N ALA A 26 25.11 28.89 -3.65
CA ALA A 26 24.93 30.20 -3.02
C ALA A 26 23.48 30.50 -2.60
N THR A 27 22.49 29.87 -3.25
CA THR A 27 21.06 30.08 -2.96
C THR A 27 20.46 29.10 -1.96
N GLY A 28 21.21 28.10 -1.47
CA GLY A 28 20.69 27.16 -0.47
C GLY A 28 19.47 26.37 -0.96
N GLY A 29 19.38 26.14 -2.28
CA GLY A 29 18.30 25.37 -2.88
C GLY A 29 18.36 23.93 -2.44
N SER A 30 17.54 23.55 -1.46
CA SER A 30 17.32 22.14 -1.13
C SER A 30 16.77 21.43 -2.38
N GLU A 31 17.18 20.18 -2.65
CA GLU A 31 16.64 19.32 -3.71
C GLU A 31 15.10 19.14 -3.68
N LEU A 32 14.43 19.70 -2.66
CA LEU A 32 12.98 19.78 -2.53
C LEU A 32 12.34 20.93 -3.33
N GLU A 33 13.10 21.90 -3.87
CA GLU A 33 12.50 23.04 -4.61
C GLU A 33 11.91 22.64 -5.97
N ASP A 34 12.36 21.53 -6.56
CA ASP A 34 11.68 20.88 -7.71
C ASP A 34 10.63 19.83 -7.26
N GLY A 35 10.40 19.71 -5.95
CA GLY A 35 9.73 18.61 -5.27
C GLY A 35 8.20 18.71 -5.20
N VAL A 36 7.53 17.72 -5.79
CA VAL A 36 6.09 17.42 -5.65
C VAL A 36 5.17 18.52 -6.16
N LYS A 37 4.79 18.52 -7.44
CA LYS A 37 3.92 19.58 -7.99
C LYS A 37 2.43 19.26 -7.78
N PHE A 38 1.61 20.29 -7.65
CA PHE A 38 0.16 20.12 -7.65
C PHE A 38 -0.29 19.64 -9.03
N GLY A 39 -1.22 18.69 -9.07
CA GLY A 39 -1.67 18.11 -10.34
C GLY A 39 -0.98 16.79 -10.68
N GLU A 40 0.07 16.44 -9.95
CA GLU A 40 0.82 15.20 -10.16
C GLU A 40 0.44 14.14 -9.13
N GLN A 41 0.58 12.88 -9.54
CA GLN A 41 0.42 11.77 -8.63
C GLN A 41 1.62 11.72 -7.68
N LEU A 42 1.33 11.59 -6.38
CA LEU A 42 2.38 11.36 -5.38
C LEU A 42 3.12 10.06 -5.67
N GLN A 43 4.43 10.07 -5.52
CA GLN A 43 5.27 8.87 -5.64
C GLN A 43 5.27 8.07 -4.33
N ASP A 44 5.45 6.75 -4.45
CA ASP A 44 5.48 5.83 -3.30
C ASP A 44 6.48 6.28 -2.23
N ASP A 45 7.68 6.70 -2.64
CA ASP A 45 8.76 7.08 -1.71
C ASP A 45 8.40 8.30 -0.84
N LEU A 46 7.65 9.25 -1.41
CA LEU A 46 7.16 10.43 -0.68
C LEU A 46 6.13 10.02 0.37
N ILE A 47 5.21 9.12 0.00
CA ILE A 47 4.20 8.59 0.92
C ILE A 47 4.86 7.76 2.01
N ASN A 48 5.80 6.87 1.66
CA ASN A 48 6.54 6.04 2.61
C ASN A 48 7.33 6.90 3.60
N THR A 49 8.06 7.91 3.11
CA THR A 49 8.83 8.84 3.95
C THR A 49 7.90 9.61 4.90
N PHE A 50 6.77 10.10 4.42
CA PHE A 50 5.78 10.75 5.26
C PHE A 50 5.22 9.82 6.33
N CYS A 51 4.86 8.60 5.94
CA CYS A 51 4.38 7.52 6.80
C CYS A 51 5.37 7.20 7.92
N ASP A 52 6.66 7.08 7.60
CA ASP A 52 7.72 6.84 8.58
C ASP A 52 7.85 7.97 9.58
N LYS A 53 7.84 9.22 9.10
CA LYS A 53 7.89 10.40 9.97
C LYS A 53 6.69 10.49 10.90
N LEU A 54 5.49 10.22 10.37
CA LEU A 54 4.28 10.21 11.18
C LEU A 54 4.27 9.05 12.19
N GLN A 55 4.70 7.85 11.80
CA GLN A 55 4.78 6.72 12.72
C GLN A 55 5.78 7.01 13.87
N LYS A 56 6.93 7.61 13.55
CA LYS A 56 7.94 8.02 14.55
C LYS A 56 7.40 9.09 15.50
N ALA A 57 6.64 10.05 15.00
CA ALA A 57 6.08 11.15 15.79
C ALA A 57 4.83 10.76 16.59
N CYS A 58 4.09 9.71 16.18
CA CYS A 58 2.81 9.39 16.78
C CYS A 58 2.98 8.88 18.23
N PRO A 59 2.27 9.46 19.21
CA PRO A 59 2.36 9.04 20.61
C PRO A 59 1.68 7.69 20.87
N ARG A 60 0.95 7.16 19.90
CA ARG A 60 0.22 5.89 19.99
C ARG A 60 0.98 4.81 19.23
N THR A 61 0.98 3.60 19.78
CA THR A 61 1.47 2.43 19.06
C THR A 61 0.51 2.10 17.93
N LEU A 62 1.03 2.09 16.71
CA LEU A 62 0.30 1.75 15.48
C LEU A 62 1.06 0.63 14.78
N ASP A 63 0.34 -0.43 14.46
CA ASP A 63 0.83 -1.55 13.67
C ASP A 63 0.79 -1.18 12.16
N ALA A 64 1.46 -1.98 11.33
CA ALA A 64 1.67 -1.74 9.90
C ALA A 64 2.58 -0.52 9.60
N PHE A 65 2.17 0.41 8.71
CA PHE A 65 3.06 1.44 8.11
C PHE A 65 4.28 0.86 7.36
N MET A 66 4.07 -0.25 6.66
CA MET A 66 5.13 -0.82 5.82
C MET A 66 5.24 -0.04 4.51
N ALA A 67 6.45 -0.03 3.94
CA ALA A 67 6.63 0.43 2.57
C ALA A 67 5.74 -0.42 1.63
N ILE A 68 5.09 0.23 0.67
CA ILE A 68 4.09 -0.40 -0.20
C ILE A 68 4.67 -1.64 -0.92
N GLN A 69 5.91 -1.54 -1.40
CA GLN A 69 6.61 -2.64 -2.08
C GLN A 69 6.88 -3.83 -1.16
N PHE A 70 7.08 -3.58 0.14
CA PHE A 70 7.37 -4.61 1.14
C PHE A 70 6.19 -5.60 1.25
N LEU A 71 4.96 -5.12 1.17
CA LEU A 71 3.74 -5.94 1.27
C LEU A 71 3.71 -7.15 0.32
N MET A 72 4.36 -7.06 -0.83
CA MET A 72 4.41 -8.14 -1.82
C MET A 72 5.42 -9.23 -1.47
N ILE A 73 6.51 -8.87 -0.78
CA ILE A 73 7.67 -9.74 -0.57
C ILE A 73 7.80 -10.24 0.87
N THR A 74 7.09 -9.64 1.83
CA THR A 74 7.18 -10.01 3.25
C THR A 74 6.47 -11.32 3.56
N ASP A 75 7.16 -12.25 4.19
CA ASP A 75 6.57 -13.52 4.61
C ASP A 75 5.42 -13.35 5.62
N GLU A 76 4.46 -14.27 5.60
CA GLU A 76 3.30 -14.22 6.50
C GLU A 76 3.69 -14.15 7.98
N LYS A 77 4.79 -14.81 8.37
CA LYS A 77 5.27 -14.79 9.76
C LYS A 77 5.69 -13.39 10.19
N ASP A 78 6.32 -12.63 9.30
CA ASP A 78 6.74 -11.27 9.59
C ASP A 78 5.55 -10.31 9.58
N ILE A 79 4.59 -10.50 8.67
CA ILE A 79 3.33 -9.76 8.72
C ILE A 79 2.61 -9.96 10.06
N ARG A 80 2.54 -11.19 10.57
CA ARG A 80 1.93 -11.49 11.89
C ARG A 80 2.64 -10.79 13.05
N ARG A 81 3.95 -10.54 12.93
CA ARG A 81 4.73 -9.81 13.93
C ARG A 81 4.50 -8.31 13.85
N LEU A 82 4.28 -7.78 12.65
CA LEU A 82 4.06 -6.35 12.38
C LEU A 82 2.61 -5.91 12.53
N VAL A 83 1.67 -6.86 12.41
CA VAL A 83 0.23 -6.65 12.54
C VAL A 83 -0.30 -7.66 13.55
N THR A 84 -0.27 -7.27 14.82
CA THR A 84 -0.55 -8.17 15.95
C THR A 84 -2.04 -8.35 16.20
N GLY A 85 -2.85 -7.40 15.75
CA GLY A 85 -4.28 -7.31 16.07
C GLY A 85 -4.57 -6.70 17.44
N THR A 86 -3.54 -6.40 18.24
CA THR A 86 -3.67 -5.73 19.54
C THR A 86 -3.80 -4.21 19.36
N ASN A 87 -2.98 -3.65 18.48
CA ASN A 87 -3.00 -2.23 18.16
C ASN A 87 -3.83 -1.95 16.91
N PRO A 88 -4.29 -0.71 16.70
CA PRO A 88 -4.79 -0.28 15.40
C PRO A 88 -3.68 -0.39 14.35
N ALA A 89 -4.03 -0.85 13.15
CA ALA A 89 -3.08 -0.97 12.05
C ALA A 89 -3.51 -0.09 10.88
N LEU A 90 -2.57 0.67 10.30
CA LEU A 90 -2.80 1.59 9.19
C LEU A 90 -1.84 1.24 8.06
N GLN A 91 -2.37 1.01 6.86
CA GLN A 91 -1.54 0.66 5.71
C GLN A 91 -2.05 1.35 4.44
N VAL A 92 -1.15 2.06 3.77
CA VAL A 92 -1.38 2.52 2.40
C VAL A 92 -1.14 1.35 1.45
N LEU A 93 -2.09 1.12 0.55
CA LEU A 93 -2.04 0.14 -0.51
C LEU A 93 -1.97 0.87 -1.85
N TYR A 94 -1.33 0.23 -2.82
CA TYR A 94 -1.33 0.70 -4.21
C TYR A 94 -2.02 -0.33 -5.08
N ASP A 95 -3.11 0.10 -5.71
CA ASP A 95 -3.79 -0.62 -6.77
C ASP A 95 -3.05 -0.34 -8.08
N ARG A 96 -2.36 -1.35 -8.60
CA ARG A 96 -1.54 -1.22 -9.80
C ARG A 96 -2.40 -1.11 -11.04
N THR A 97 -3.59 -1.71 -11.03
CA THR A 97 -4.48 -1.69 -12.20
C THR A 97 -5.09 -0.32 -12.44
N ARG A 98 -5.36 0.43 -11.38
CA ARG A 98 -5.90 1.80 -11.45
C ARG A 98 -4.84 2.88 -11.29
N SER A 99 -3.59 2.50 -11.00
CA SER A 99 -2.55 3.41 -10.50
C SER A 99 -3.10 4.27 -9.36
N HIS A 100 -3.62 3.64 -8.30
CA HIS A 100 -4.45 4.31 -7.29
C HIS A 100 -4.06 3.95 -5.87
N TYR A 101 -3.92 4.96 -5.00
CA TYR A 101 -3.68 4.75 -3.58
C TYR A 101 -4.98 4.55 -2.80
N VAL A 102 -4.97 3.55 -1.93
CA VAL A 102 -6.08 3.19 -1.05
C VAL A 102 -5.55 3.08 0.38
N LEU A 103 -6.35 3.49 1.36
CA LEU A 103 -5.98 3.34 2.77
C LEU A 103 -6.82 2.25 3.42
N VAL A 104 -6.16 1.30 4.09
CA VAL A 104 -6.82 0.32 4.96
C VAL A 104 -6.48 0.57 6.42
N TYR A 105 -7.49 0.39 7.27
CA TYR A 105 -7.38 0.62 8.70
C TYR A 105 -8.04 -0.52 9.47
N TYR A 106 -7.28 -1.26 10.26
CA TYR A 106 -7.84 -2.23 11.20
C TYR A 106 -8.07 -1.57 12.57
N ASN A 107 -9.29 -1.74 13.08
CA ASN A 107 -9.65 -1.29 14.42
C ASN A 107 -9.86 -2.48 15.36
N PRO A 108 -8.98 -2.69 16.37
CA PRO A 108 -9.08 -3.82 17.29
C PRO A 108 -10.33 -3.79 18.17
N LYS A 109 -10.83 -2.59 18.52
CA LYS A 109 -12.05 -2.44 19.33
C LYS A 109 -13.28 -3.02 18.63
N TYR A 110 -13.35 -2.87 17.31
CA TYR A 110 -14.49 -3.35 16.51
C TYR A 110 -14.21 -4.67 15.80
N ASN A 111 -12.97 -5.14 15.83
CA ASN A 111 -12.48 -6.27 15.07
C ASN A 111 -12.90 -6.20 13.59
N LYS A 112 -12.60 -5.06 12.96
CA LYS A 112 -13.03 -4.72 11.59
C LYS A 112 -11.94 -3.99 10.84
N VAL A 113 -11.86 -4.25 9.54
CA VAL A 113 -11.03 -3.48 8.60
C VAL A 113 -11.91 -2.41 7.96
N PHE A 114 -11.41 -1.19 7.82
CA PHE A 114 -12.05 -0.08 7.11
C PHE A 114 -11.26 0.19 5.84
N LEU A 115 -11.97 0.36 4.73
CA LEU A 115 -11.40 0.65 3.42
C LEU A 115 -11.78 2.07 3.02
N PHE A 116 -10.77 2.90 2.76
CA PHE A 116 -10.93 4.26 2.27
C PHE A 116 -10.36 4.34 0.85
N ASP A 117 -11.25 4.15 -0.12
CA ASP A 117 -10.95 4.22 -1.55
C ASP A 117 -11.70 5.41 -2.16
N SER A 118 -10.97 6.39 -2.70
CA SER A 118 -11.56 7.60 -3.26
C SER A 118 -12.12 7.40 -4.68
N LEU A 119 -11.80 6.27 -5.32
CA LEU A 119 -12.38 5.74 -6.55
C LEU A 119 -13.10 4.41 -6.31
N GLN A 120 -13.72 4.24 -5.14
CA GLN A 120 -14.44 3.02 -4.76
C GLN A 120 -15.40 2.59 -5.88
N PRO A 121 -15.24 1.38 -6.46
CA PRO A 121 -16.20 0.86 -7.43
C PRO A 121 -17.48 0.40 -6.73
N TYR A 122 -18.60 0.53 -7.43
CA TYR A 122 -19.93 0.11 -6.98
C TYR A 122 -20.61 -0.70 -8.09
N ASP A 123 -21.40 -1.69 -7.70
CA ASP A 123 -22.29 -2.37 -8.64
C ASP A 123 -23.55 -1.53 -8.97
N SER A 124 -24.43 -2.08 -9.81
CA SER A 124 -25.68 -1.42 -10.20
C SER A 124 -26.67 -1.23 -9.04
N ALA A 125 -26.50 -1.95 -7.93
CA ALA A 125 -27.27 -1.79 -6.70
C ALA A 125 -26.58 -0.85 -5.70
N GLU A 126 -25.55 -0.11 -6.15
CA GLU A 126 -24.69 0.73 -5.32
C GLU A 126 -23.99 -0.02 -4.19
N THR A 127 -23.79 -1.33 -4.30
CA THR A 127 -23.02 -2.09 -3.33
C THR A 127 -21.53 -1.91 -3.66
N PRO A 128 -20.70 -1.45 -2.70
CA PRO A 128 -19.27 -1.32 -2.94
C PRO A 128 -18.64 -2.67 -3.29
N GLN A 129 -17.73 -2.66 -4.25
CA GLN A 129 -16.96 -3.84 -4.66
C GLN A 129 -15.52 -3.72 -4.18
N ILE A 130 -14.95 -4.80 -3.65
CA ILE A 130 -13.52 -4.85 -3.33
C ILE A 130 -12.82 -5.54 -4.49
N LEU A 131 -11.91 -4.83 -5.14
CA LEU A 131 -11.13 -5.37 -6.26
C LEU A 131 -10.22 -6.51 -5.79
N ASN A 132 -9.96 -7.49 -6.65
CA ASN A 132 -9.19 -8.69 -6.31
C ASN A 132 -7.79 -8.36 -5.75
N GLU A 133 -7.13 -7.33 -6.28
CA GLU A 133 -5.83 -6.88 -5.77
C GLU A 133 -5.95 -6.36 -4.32
N MET A 134 -7.01 -5.61 -4.01
CA MET A 134 -7.28 -5.16 -2.64
C MET A 134 -7.67 -6.34 -1.73
N VAL A 135 -8.43 -7.31 -2.23
CA VAL A 135 -8.75 -8.55 -1.50
C VAL A 135 -7.46 -9.29 -1.13
N PHE A 136 -6.51 -9.41 -2.06
CA PHE A 136 -5.22 -10.04 -1.82
C PHE A 136 -4.45 -9.33 -0.70
N TYR A 137 -4.28 -8.01 -0.79
CA TYR A 137 -3.55 -7.24 0.22
C TYR A 137 -4.22 -7.30 1.60
N ILE A 138 -5.54 -7.10 1.67
CA ILE A 138 -6.29 -7.16 2.93
C ILE A 138 -6.17 -8.55 3.56
N SER A 139 -6.27 -9.61 2.76
CA SER A 139 -6.15 -10.99 3.25
C SER A 139 -4.74 -11.29 3.75
N ARG A 140 -3.71 -10.82 3.05
CA ARG A 140 -2.31 -10.99 3.48
C ARG A 140 -2.04 -10.25 4.78
N LEU A 141 -2.54 -9.02 4.92
CA LEU A 141 -2.30 -8.16 6.08
C LEU A 141 -3.07 -8.59 7.32
N PHE A 142 -4.31 -9.03 7.16
CA PHE A 142 -5.23 -9.20 8.28
C PHE A 142 -5.82 -10.60 8.39
N GLY A 143 -5.61 -11.50 7.41
CA GLY A 143 -6.24 -12.82 7.39
C GLY A 143 -5.94 -13.66 8.63
N HIS A 144 -4.77 -13.53 9.23
CA HIS A 144 -4.43 -14.21 10.49
C HIS A 144 -5.19 -13.70 11.72
N LEU A 145 -5.84 -12.54 11.65
CA LEU A 145 -6.65 -11.97 12.73
C LEU A 145 -8.09 -12.50 12.73
N PHE A 146 -8.50 -13.17 11.65
CA PHE A 146 -9.87 -13.59 11.43
C PHE A 146 -9.98 -15.09 11.23
N THR A 147 -11.18 -15.63 11.45
CA THR A 147 -11.49 -17.03 11.17
C THR A 147 -11.97 -17.18 9.73
N LYS A 148 -13.28 -17.29 9.49
CA LYS A 148 -13.83 -17.60 8.16
C LYS A 148 -13.90 -16.41 7.22
N HIS A 149 -14.14 -15.21 7.75
CA HIS A 149 -14.32 -14.01 6.94
C HIS A 149 -13.62 -12.81 7.57
N ILE A 150 -13.08 -11.94 6.72
CA ILE A 150 -12.56 -10.63 7.10
C ILE A 150 -13.67 -9.59 6.86
N PRO A 151 -14.25 -8.99 7.90
CA PRO A 151 -15.25 -7.94 7.76
C PRO A 151 -14.58 -6.62 7.36
N VAL A 152 -14.86 -6.18 6.15
CA VAL A 152 -14.41 -4.90 5.59
C VAL A 152 -15.57 -3.92 5.57
N ILE A 153 -15.37 -2.75 6.17
CA ILE A 153 -16.31 -1.64 6.17
C ILE A 153 -15.92 -0.65 5.09
N VAL A 154 -16.83 -0.40 4.16
CA VAL A 154 -16.75 0.68 3.19
C VAL A 154 -17.78 1.73 3.57
N ASP A 155 -17.33 2.93 3.89
CA ASP A 155 -18.21 4.06 4.17
C ASP A 155 -18.31 4.92 2.91
N LYS A 156 -19.51 4.95 2.30
CA LYS A 156 -19.74 5.69 1.05
C LYS A 156 -19.60 7.21 1.20
N GLU A 157 -19.57 7.71 2.43
CA GLU A 157 -19.35 9.12 2.74
C GLU A 157 -17.86 9.48 2.75
N PHE A 158 -16.92 8.56 2.51
CA PHE A 158 -15.53 8.94 2.25
C PHE A 158 -15.43 9.82 0.99
N GLN A 159 -14.54 10.82 1.01
CA GLN A 159 -14.45 11.81 -0.05
C GLN A 159 -14.02 11.16 -1.38
N ARG A 160 -14.87 11.30 -2.40
CA ARG A 160 -14.57 10.83 -3.75
C ARG A 160 -13.54 11.73 -4.43
N GLN A 161 -12.76 11.15 -5.33
CA GLN A 161 -11.99 11.94 -6.30
C GLN A 161 -12.71 11.96 -7.66
N SER A 162 -12.48 13.03 -8.42
CA SER A 162 -13.00 13.21 -9.78
C SER A 162 -11.88 13.41 -10.81
N ASP A 163 -10.63 13.28 -10.37
CA ASP A 163 -9.41 13.41 -11.14
C ASP A 163 -8.58 12.12 -11.06
N ASN A 164 -7.45 12.09 -11.75
CA ASN A 164 -6.58 10.93 -11.88
C ASN A 164 -5.33 10.98 -10.98
N PHE A 165 -5.17 11.98 -10.12
CA PHE A 165 -3.91 12.20 -9.40
C PHE A 165 -4.08 12.36 -7.88
N SER A 166 -5.26 12.73 -7.39
CA SER A 166 -5.43 13.18 -6.00
C SER A 166 -5.58 12.09 -4.94
N CYS A 167 -5.53 10.82 -5.33
CA CYS A 167 -5.68 9.67 -4.44
C CYS A 167 -4.65 9.69 -3.30
N GLY A 168 -3.39 9.99 -3.62
CA GLY A 168 -2.32 10.10 -2.64
C GLY A 168 -2.60 11.19 -1.60
N TYR A 169 -3.06 12.37 -2.00
CA TYR A 169 -3.41 13.44 -1.05
C TYR A 169 -4.54 13.00 -0.11
N ARG A 170 -5.59 12.38 -0.64
CA ARG A 170 -6.73 11.91 0.17
C ARG A 170 -6.31 10.84 1.17
N VAL A 171 -5.41 9.93 0.76
CA VAL A 171 -4.81 8.95 1.66
C VAL A 171 -4.01 9.64 2.76
N ILE A 172 -3.16 10.61 2.45
CA ILE A 172 -2.39 11.35 3.46
C ILE A 172 -3.32 12.04 4.47
N GLY A 173 -4.34 12.74 4.00
CA GLY A 173 -5.32 13.40 4.88
C GLY A 173 -6.07 12.42 5.78
N ALA A 174 -6.59 11.34 5.20
CA ALA A 174 -7.29 10.29 5.94
C ALA A 174 -6.38 9.59 6.96
N LEU A 175 -5.12 9.37 6.59
CA LEU A 175 -4.13 8.72 7.44
C LEU A 175 -3.86 9.58 8.67
N VAL A 176 -3.63 10.89 8.50
CA VAL A 176 -3.42 11.82 9.62
C VAL A 176 -4.67 11.93 10.50
N ASP A 177 -5.88 11.94 9.93
CA ASP A 177 -7.09 11.96 10.74
C ASP A 177 -7.27 10.68 11.56
N LEU A 178 -6.98 9.50 10.99
CA LEU A 178 -7.01 8.25 11.73
C LEU A 178 -5.95 8.20 12.84
N THR A 179 -4.75 8.75 12.60
CA THR A 179 -3.73 8.89 13.65
C THR A 179 -4.11 9.91 14.72
N ARG A 180 -5.02 10.85 14.44
CA ARG A 180 -5.65 11.72 15.45
C ARG A 180 -6.88 11.10 16.12
N GLY A 181 -7.32 9.91 15.68
CA GLY A 181 -8.57 9.30 16.15
C GLY A 181 -9.84 9.95 15.60
N ARG A 182 -9.72 10.71 14.50
CA ARG A 182 -10.83 11.35 13.77
C ARG A 182 -11.31 10.43 12.64
N ASN A 183 -12.58 10.58 12.25
CA ASN A 183 -13.18 9.81 11.16
C ASN A 183 -12.97 10.53 9.82
N PRO A 184 -12.23 9.94 8.85
CA PRO A 184 -12.03 10.56 7.53
C PRO A 184 -13.31 10.87 6.76
N CYS A 185 -14.40 10.14 7.00
CA CYS A 185 -15.69 10.37 6.33
C CYS A 185 -16.39 11.66 6.78
N THR A 186 -15.90 12.31 7.84
CA THR A 186 -16.40 13.62 8.32
C THR A 186 -15.68 14.80 7.67
N GLN A 187 -14.74 14.54 6.76
CA GLN A 187 -13.82 15.53 6.23
C GLN A 187 -13.99 15.70 4.73
N ASP A 188 -13.79 16.94 4.28
CA ASP A 188 -13.64 17.31 2.88
C ASP A 188 -12.22 17.85 2.69
N TYR A 189 -11.33 17.02 2.14
CA TYR A 189 -9.91 17.31 2.07
C TYR A 189 -9.57 18.32 0.97
N SER A 190 -8.76 19.31 1.33
CA SER A 190 -8.15 20.27 0.41
C SER A 190 -6.80 19.76 -0.09
N ARG A 191 -6.71 19.48 -1.39
CA ARG A 191 -5.50 18.95 -2.03
C ARG A 191 -4.32 19.91 -1.90
N THR A 192 -4.56 21.22 -2.02
CA THR A 192 -3.52 22.24 -1.90
C THR A 192 -2.98 22.30 -0.47
N LEU A 193 -3.86 22.28 0.54
CA LEU A 193 -3.42 22.31 1.93
C LEU A 193 -2.70 21.01 2.32
N ILE A 194 -3.16 19.86 1.83
CA ILE A 194 -2.44 18.59 2.03
C ILE A 194 -1.07 18.63 1.38
N LEU A 195 -0.95 19.13 0.14
CA LEU A 195 0.34 19.23 -0.53
C LEU A 195 1.32 20.11 0.25
N ASN A 196 0.86 21.27 0.73
CA ASN A 196 1.68 22.16 1.55
C ASN A 196 2.11 21.49 2.84
N PHE A 197 1.18 20.79 3.51
CA PHE A 197 1.49 20.05 4.73
C PHE A 197 2.47 18.89 4.49
N LEU A 198 2.29 18.13 3.41
CA LEU A 198 3.19 17.05 3.00
C LEU A 198 4.61 17.60 2.80
N ARG A 199 4.78 18.66 2.01
CA ARG A 199 6.07 19.29 1.77
C ARG A 199 6.73 19.77 3.06
N PHE A 200 5.96 20.40 3.94
CA PHE A 200 6.43 20.85 5.24
C PHE A 200 6.98 19.70 6.10
N ILE A 201 6.22 18.60 6.21
CA ILE A 201 6.65 17.41 6.96
C ILE A 201 7.85 16.71 6.31
N LEU A 202 7.91 16.65 4.97
CA LEU A 202 9.04 16.05 4.27
C LEU A 202 10.33 16.87 4.44
N ALA A 203 10.23 18.19 4.50
CA ALA A 203 11.36 19.08 4.75
C ALA A 203 11.86 19.03 6.20
N GLU A 204 10.97 18.85 7.18
CA GLU A 204 11.32 18.80 8.61
C GLU A 204 12.05 17.48 8.97
N PRO A 205 13.33 17.49 9.39
CA PRO A 205 14.05 16.25 9.70
C PRO A 205 13.40 15.41 10.81
N GLU A 206 12.87 16.05 11.85
CA GLU A 206 12.26 15.37 13.00
C GLU A 206 10.92 15.99 13.40
N PRO A 207 9.84 15.72 12.63
CA PRO A 207 8.57 16.37 12.89
C PRO A 207 7.97 15.91 14.21
N THR A 208 7.39 16.84 14.95
CA THR A 208 6.75 16.56 16.24
C THR A 208 5.30 16.12 16.06
N TRP A 209 4.74 15.44 17.06
CA TRP A 209 3.30 15.11 17.07
C TRP A 209 2.42 16.35 16.92
N GLU A 210 2.80 17.48 17.53
CA GLU A 210 2.02 18.73 17.50
C GLU A 210 1.83 19.26 16.08
N MET A 211 2.83 19.14 15.21
CA MET A 211 2.71 19.48 13.79
C MET A 211 1.63 18.64 13.12
N PHE A 212 1.60 17.34 13.43
CA PHE A 212 0.55 16.44 12.94
C PHE A 212 -0.78 16.63 13.65
N GLU A 213 -0.86 17.13 14.87
CA GLU A 213 -2.12 17.29 15.60
C GLU A 213 -2.86 18.57 15.21
N SER A 214 -2.10 19.64 14.98
CA SER A 214 -2.59 20.99 14.68
C SER A 214 -2.86 21.25 13.19
N ALA A 215 -2.34 20.42 12.28
CA ALA A 215 -2.50 20.67 10.84
C ALA A 215 -3.96 20.74 10.36
N GLU A 216 -4.29 21.80 9.63
CA GLU A 216 -5.61 22.06 9.07
C GLU A 216 -5.55 21.97 7.55
N PHE A 217 -6.01 20.82 7.02
CA PHE A 217 -6.00 20.56 5.58
C PHE A 217 -7.35 20.03 5.06
N ALA A 218 -8.38 20.07 5.90
CA ALA A 218 -9.73 19.62 5.58
C ALA A 218 -10.78 20.51 6.23
N CYS A 219 -11.93 20.59 5.58
CA CYS A 219 -13.13 21.20 6.13
C CYS A 219 -14.02 20.09 6.70
N LYS A 220 -14.70 20.36 7.82
CA LYS A 220 -15.74 19.43 8.30
C LYS A 220 -16.91 19.43 7.33
N LYS A 221 -17.44 18.25 7.02
CA LYS A 221 -18.66 18.08 6.25
C LYS A 221 -19.72 17.31 7.05
N PRO A 222 -21.02 17.42 6.69
CA PRO A 222 -22.07 16.60 7.28
C PRO A 222 -21.74 15.12 7.14
N TYR A 223 -22.09 14.35 8.18
CA TYR A 223 -21.85 12.91 8.23
C TYR A 223 -23.05 12.21 8.85
N SER A 224 -23.67 11.31 8.08
CA SER A 224 -24.84 10.56 8.52
C SER A 224 -24.46 9.28 9.27
N GLY A 225 -23.37 8.63 8.87
CA GLY A 225 -22.97 7.30 9.33
C GLY A 225 -23.88 6.17 8.85
N GLN A 226 -24.93 6.47 8.08
CA GLN A 226 -25.92 5.49 7.61
C GLN A 226 -25.45 4.76 6.34
N ASN A 227 -24.46 5.31 5.63
CA ASN A 227 -23.99 4.76 4.36
C ASN A 227 -22.78 3.82 4.50
N ARG A 228 -22.64 3.17 5.65
CA ARG A 228 -21.63 2.14 5.89
C ARG A 228 -22.11 0.79 5.41
N VAL A 229 -21.34 0.15 4.53
CA VAL A 229 -21.60 -1.21 4.06
C VAL A 229 -20.54 -2.15 4.60
N SER A 230 -20.97 -3.30 5.13
CA SER A 230 -20.09 -4.39 5.52
C SER A 230 -19.97 -5.40 4.39
N ILE A 231 -18.76 -5.61 3.89
CA ILE A 231 -18.41 -6.63 2.91
C ILE A 231 -17.58 -7.70 3.63
N TYR A 232 -17.83 -8.96 3.31
CA TYR A 232 -17.11 -10.09 3.91
C TYR A 232 -16.19 -10.72 2.87
N ILE A 233 -14.89 -10.56 3.08
CA ILE A 233 -13.89 -11.28 2.28
C ILE A 233 -13.74 -12.69 2.84
N GLN A 234 -13.80 -13.70 1.98
CA GLN A 234 -13.51 -15.08 2.37
C GLN A 234 -12.05 -15.18 2.81
N ASN A 235 -11.83 -15.64 4.05
CA ASN A 235 -10.49 -15.82 4.56
C ASN A 235 -9.95 -17.18 4.13
N THR A 236 -9.08 -17.20 3.12
CA THR A 236 -8.47 -18.43 2.60
C THR A 236 -7.25 -18.86 3.41
N THR A 237 -6.70 -17.99 4.27
CA THR A 237 -5.54 -18.32 5.11
C THR A 237 -5.93 -19.07 6.39
N TYR A 238 -7.23 -19.14 6.71
CA TYR A 238 -7.72 -19.86 7.88
C TYR A 238 -7.85 -21.36 7.59
N VAL A 239 -6.88 -22.13 8.09
CA VAL A 239 -7.02 -23.58 8.19
C VAL A 239 -7.85 -23.86 9.44
N GLY A 240 -9.15 -24.08 9.26
CA GLY A 240 -10.00 -24.54 10.35
C GLY A 240 -9.43 -25.82 10.95
N THR A 241 -9.48 -25.94 12.28
CA THR A 241 -9.27 -27.25 12.92
C THR A 241 -10.27 -28.20 12.26
N PRO A 242 -9.84 -29.33 11.67
CA PRO A 242 -10.76 -30.27 11.08
C PRO A 242 -11.74 -30.66 12.18
N SER A 243 -13.02 -30.34 11.98
CA SER A 243 -14.09 -30.85 12.81
C SER A 243 -13.96 -32.36 12.74
N THR A 244 -13.50 -32.96 13.85
CA THR A 244 -13.54 -34.39 14.06
C THR A 244 -15.02 -34.73 14.21
N SER A 245 -15.72 -34.83 13.09
CA SER A 245 -16.95 -35.58 13.01
C SER A 245 -16.56 -37.03 13.29
N ARG A 246 -16.61 -37.41 14.57
CA ARG A 246 -16.72 -38.80 14.99
C ARG A 246 -18.08 -39.30 14.47
N SER A 247 -18.12 -39.66 13.20
CA SER A 247 -19.16 -40.53 12.66
C SER A 247 -18.86 -41.94 13.15
N SER A 248 -19.45 -42.29 14.30
CA SER A 248 -19.64 -43.67 14.70
C SER A 248 -20.73 -44.27 13.81
N SER A 249 -20.31 -44.95 12.73
CA SER A 249 -21.16 -45.95 12.08
C SER A 249 -20.29 -47.05 11.50
N THR A 250 -20.44 -48.20 12.12
CA THR A 250 -19.95 -49.52 11.78
C THR A 250 -20.34 -49.95 10.35
N GLY A 251 -19.34 -50.41 9.59
CA GLY A 251 -19.41 -51.54 8.66
C GLY A 251 -20.16 -51.34 7.33
N LYS A 252 -19.42 -51.33 6.22
CA LYS A 252 -19.16 -52.51 5.37
C LYS A 252 -18.39 -52.09 4.11
N GLN A 253 -17.44 -52.94 3.72
CA GLN A 253 -16.66 -52.87 2.49
C GLN A 253 -17.53 -53.09 1.25
N SER A 254 -17.24 -52.36 0.18
CA SER A 254 -17.26 -52.91 -1.18
C SER A 254 -16.38 -52.05 -2.09
N SER A 255 -15.48 -52.73 -2.78
CA SER A 255 -14.58 -52.27 -3.85
C SER A 255 -15.33 -51.94 -5.13
N SER A 256 -14.85 -50.92 -5.85
CA SER A 256 -14.79 -50.91 -7.32
C SER A 256 -13.89 -49.76 -7.79
N ASP A 257 -12.87 -50.13 -8.56
CA ASP A 257 -12.15 -49.27 -9.49
C ASP A 257 -13.14 -48.55 -10.41
N ASP A 258 -12.91 -47.26 -10.65
CA ASP A 258 -13.06 -46.74 -12.01
C ASP A 258 -12.21 -45.48 -12.24
N SER A 259 -11.49 -45.52 -13.34
CA SER A 259 -10.59 -44.49 -13.82
C SER A 259 -11.28 -43.68 -14.92
N GLU A 260 -11.52 -42.38 -14.72
CA GLU A 260 -11.77 -41.46 -15.83
C GLU A 260 -11.09 -40.10 -15.62
N ARG A 261 -10.27 -39.74 -16.62
CA ARG A 261 -9.75 -38.39 -16.86
C ARG A 261 -10.89 -37.48 -17.31
N TYR A 262 -11.02 -36.27 -16.74
CA TYR A 262 -11.55 -35.12 -17.47
C TYR A 262 -10.89 -33.79 -17.05
N THR A 263 -10.31 -33.17 -18.08
CA THR A 263 -10.04 -31.76 -18.40
C THR A 263 -10.47 -30.61 -17.45
N THR A 264 -9.53 -29.66 -17.33
CA THR A 264 -9.67 -28.18 -17.30
C THR A 264 -11.08 -27.56 -17.31
N SER A 265 -11.42 -26.72 -16.30
CA SER A 265 -11.94 -25.32 -16.42
C SER A 265 -12.64 -24.77 -15.16
N ILE A 266 -12.19 -23.57 -14.71
CA ILE A 266 -12.93 -22.39 -14.17
C ILE A 266 -13.77 -22.52 -12.86
N PRO A 267 -13.74 -21.53 -11.93
CA PRO A 267 -14.11 -21.69 -10.50
C PRO A 267 -15.58 -21.30 -10.20
N PRO A 268 -16.13 -21.62 -9.01
CA PRO A 268 -17.43 -21.10 -8.65
C PRO A 268 -17.34 -19.73 -7.96
N ARG A 269 -18.04 -18.77 -8.58
CA ARG A 269 -18.71 -17.63 -7.94
C ARG A 269 -19.29 -18.01 -6.59
N ASN A 270 -19.14 -17.14 -5.58
CA ASN A 270 -20.15 -16.95 -4.53
C ASN A 270 -19.94 -15.58 -3.85
N LEU A 271 -20.75 -14.59 -4.25
CA LEU A 271 -21.04 -13.40 -3.47
C LEU A 271 -22.50 -13.51 -3.03
N TYR A 272 -22.75 -13.70 -1.74
CA TYR A 272 -24.08 -13.54 -1.16
C TYR A 272 -24.02 -12.37 -0.17
N PRO A 273 -24.84 -11.30 -0.35
CA PRO A 273 -24.99 -10.29 0.68
C PRO A 273 -25.90 -10.83 1.79
N TYR A 274 -25.35 -11.02 2.99
CA TYR A 274 -26.14 -11.23 4.21
C TYR A 274 -26.63 -9.86 4.72
N ARG A 275 -27.95 -9.69 4.84
CA ARG A 275 -28.61 -8.50 5.38
C ARG A 275 -29.03 -8.77 6.83
N PRO A 276 -28.45 -8.13 7.85
CA PRO A 276 -29.00 -8.19 9.20
C PRO A 276 -30.26 -7.33 9.28
N SER A 277 -31.36 -7.96 9.68
CA SER A 277 -32.62 -7.31 10.06
C SER A 277 -32.51 -6.80 11.51
N SER A 278 -32.01 -5.58 11.71
CA SER A 278 -32.29 -4.69 12.87
C SER A 278 -31.40 -3.43 12.81
N PRO A 279 -31.88 -2.25 13.25
CA PRO A 279 -31.09 -1.03 13.28
C PRO A 279 -29.96 -1.17 14.30
N LEU A 280 -28.71 -1.18 13.85
CA LEU A 280 -27.55 -1.06 14.71
C LEU A 280 -27.53 0.37 15.27
N SER A 281 -27.87 0.51 16.56
CA SER A 281 -27.72 1.74 17.31
C SER A 281 -26.30 2.29 17.17
N ALA A 282 -26.19 3.56 16.78
CA ALA A 282 -24.93 4.25 16.55
C ALA A 282 -24.04 4.27 17.81
N PRO A 283 -22.73 3.98 17.74
CA PRO A 283 -21.83 4.32 18.81
C PRO A 283 -21.50 5.82 18.74
N TYR A 284 -21.92 6.55 19.77
CA TYR A 284 -21.53 7.92 20.07
C TYR A 284 -19.99 8.01 20.18
N PHE A 285 -19.37 8.88 19.39
CA PHE A 285 -18.02 9.37 19.67
C PHE A 285 -18.14 10.44 20.77
N HIS A 286 -18.00 10.05 22.04
CA HIS A 286 -17.76 11.01 23.11
C HIS A 286 -16.26 11.37 23.13
N ALA A 287 -15.95 12.66 22.97
CA ALA A 287 -14.69 13.21 23.43
C ALA A 287 -14.67 13.15 24.97
N PRO A 288 -13.56 12.77 25.63
CA PRO A 288 -13.48 12.84 27.07
C PRO A 288 -13.41 14.31 27.53
N PRO A 289 -14.03 14.67 28.67
CA PRO A 289 -13.80 15.96 29.30
C PRO A 289 -12.40 15.96 29.91
N THR A 290 -11.56 16.93 29.56
CA THR A 290 -10.52 17.41 30.50
C THR A 290 -11.24 18.01 31.69
N PRO A 291 -10.81 17.73 32.93
CA PRO A 291 -9.72 18.54 33.50
C PRO A 291 -8.77 17.81 34.49
N TRP A 292 -7.70 18.52 34.84
CA TRP A 292 -6.90 18.46 36.09
C TRP A 292 -5.48 17.84 36.06
N ARG A 293 -4.53 18.77 36.28
CA ARG A 293 -3.46 18.82 37.31
C ARG A 293 -2.45 17.68 37.45
N SER A 294 -1.22 18.16 37.57
CA SER A 294 0.02 17.48 37.96
C SER A 294 -0.11 16.49 39.13
N ALA A 295 0.54 15.34 38.97
CA ALA A 295 1.19 14.64 40.06
C ALA A 295 2.48 14.00 39.52
N THR A 296 3.59 14.46 40.08
CA THR A 296 4.92 13.86 40.10
C THR A 296 4.89 12.42 40.62
N ALA A 297 5.93 11.66 40.24
CA ALA A 297 6.33 10.34 40.75
C ALA A 297 5.73 9.12 40.05
N LEU A 298 6.35 8.70 38.94
CA LEU A 298 6.82 7.32 38.67
C LEU A 298 7.97 7.45 37.65
N GLY A 299 9.10 6.77 37.89
CA GLY A 299 10.33 6.91 37.11
C GLY A 299 10.18 6.53 35.63
N PRO A 300 11.14 6.92 34.78
CA PRO A 300 11.07 6.66 33.34
C PRO A 300 11.02 5.15 33.07
N PRO A 301 10.16 4.69 32.13
CA PRO A 301 10.20 3.31 31.68
C PRO A 301 11.54 3.00 30.99
N PRO A 302 12.03 1.76 31.05
CA PRO A 302 13.28 1.38 30.41
C PRO A 302 13.19 1.59 28.88
N PRO A 303 14.30 1.97 28.22
CA PRO A 303 14.30 2.21 26.78
C PRO A 303 13.96 0.91 26.05
N VAL A 304 12.91 0.97 25.22
CA VAL A 304 12.59 -0.09 24.26
C VAL A 304 13.57 0.03 23.10
N ASP A 305 14.37 -1.01 22.91
CA ASP A 305 15.43 -1.05 21.91
C ASP A 305 14.85 -1.22 20.50
N ASN A 306 14.64 -0.10 19.80
CA ASN A 306 14.14 -0.03 18.43
C ASN A 306 15.21 -0.33 17.35
N THR A 307 16.43 -0.70 17.75
CA THR A 307 17.55 -0.96 16.83
C THR A 307 17.30 -2.11 15.87
N LEU A 308 16.48 -3.10 16.24
CA LEU A 308 16.23 -4.26 15.37
C LEU A 308 15.33 -3.89 14.17
N ILE A 309 14.39 -2.95 14.34
CA ILE A 309 13.56 -2.41 13.25
C ILE A 309 14.38 -1.47 12.36
N SER A 310 15.28 -0.65 12.93
CA SER A 310 16.18 0.19 12.12
C SER A 310 17.20 -0.65 11.33
N CYS A 311 17.72 -1.74 11.91
CA CYS A 311 18.66 -2.64 11.23
C CYS A 311 18.01 -3.38 10.05
N ILE A 312 16.78 -3.86 10.19
CA ILE A 312 16.05 -4.52 9.10
C ILE A 312 15.69 -3.52 7.99
N ARG A 313 15.30 -2.28 8.34
CA ARG A 313 15.03 -1.21 7.36
C ARG A 313 16.28 -0.74 6.60
N ASN A 314 17.43 -0.63 7.29
CA ASN A 314 18.68 -0.24 6.65
C ASN A 314 19.19 -1.29 5.64
N PHE A 315 18.97 -2.58 5.90
CA PHE A 315 19.32 -3.65 4.95
C PHE A 315 18.48 -3.59 3.66
N ALA A 316 17.18 -3.27 3.77
CA ALA A 316 16.31 -3.13 2.60
C ALA A 316 16.69 -1.89 1.75
N ASN A 317 17.00 -0.76 2.39
CA ASN A 317 17.41 0.45 1.68
C ASN A 317 18.79 0.33 1.03
N GLN A 318 19.75 -0.38 1.66
CA GLN A 318 21.06 -0.63 1.05
C GLN A 318 21.00 -1.63 -0.10
N SER A 319 20.09 -2.61 -0.07
CA SER A 319 19.95 -3.58 -1.18
C SER A 319 19.35 -2.95 -2.44
N ILE A 320 18.61 -1.85 -2.33
CA ILE A 320 18.00 -1.13 -3.47
C ILE A 320 19.02 -0.22 -4.17
N PHE A 321 19.98 0.36 -3.43
CA PHE A 321 21.02 1.23 -4.01
C PHE A 321 22.03 0.50 -4.91
N ASN A 322 22.14 -0.84 -4.81
CA ASN A 322 23.02 -1.64 -5.68
C ASN A 322 22.32 -2.25 -6.91
N GLY A 323 21.07 -1.85 -7.19
CA GLY A 323 20.25 -2.41 -8.28
C GLY A 323 20.31 -1.68 -9.63
N HIS A 324 21.09 -0.60 -9.78
CA HIS A 324 21.27 0.06 -11.07
C HIS A 324 22.44 -0.55 -11.85
N ILE A 325 22.16 -1.58 -12.66
CA ILE A 325 22.71 -1.83 -14.01
C ILE A 325 21.88 -2.98 -14.59
N PHE A 326 20.80 -2.65 -15.31
CA PHE A 326 20.31 -3.47 -16.43
C PHE A 326 19.56 -2.55 -17.40
N ARG A 327 20.35 -1.78 -18.14
CA ARG A 327 19.91 -1.09 -19.36
C ARG A 327 19.97 -2.12 -20.49
N ARG A 328 18.89 -2.86 -20.77
CA ARG A 328 18.82 -3.64 -22.01
C ARG A 328 18.37 -2.75 -23.15
N LYS A 329 19.33 -2.43 -24.01
CA LYS A 329 19.17 -1.81 -25.32
C LYS A 329 18.23 -2.66 -26.18
N SER A 330 17.37 -1.94 -26.90
CA SER A 330 16.75 -2.36 -28.15
C SER A 330 17.83 -2.84 -29.12
N ASP A 331 17.74 -4.08 -29.61
CA ASP A 331 18.35 -4.47 -30.86
C ASP A 331 17.32 -5.16 -31.75
N ARG A 332 17.06 -4.45 -32.85
CA ARG A 332 16.36 -4.82 -34.07
C ARG A 332 17.28 -5.78 -34.82
N PHE A 333 16.84 -7.02 -35.07
CA PHE A 333 17.53 -7.92 -36.00
C PHE A 333 16.67 -8.13 -37.24
N GLU A 334 17.26 -7.71 -38.35
CA GLU A 334 16.76 -7.83 -39.72
C GLU A 334 16.81 -9.30 -40.16
N LEU A 335 15.84 -9.66 -41.00
CA LEU A 335 15.65 -11.00 -41.54
C LEU A 335 15.69 -10.88 -43.05
N GLU A 336 16.79 -11.30 -43.67
CA GLU A 336 16.92 -11.60 -45.10
C GLU A 336 18.22 -12.41 -45.29
N ASN A 337 18.10 -13.70 -45.55
CA ASN A 337 18.26 -14.36 -46.86
C ASN A 337 19.71 -14.71 -47.18
N ASP A 338 20.04 -15.99 -47.05
CA ASP A 338 20.93 -16.65 -48.00
C ASP A 338 20.43 -18.06 -48.30
N VAL A 339 20.38 -18.32 -49.60
CA VAL A 339 19.72 -19.40 -50.32
C VAL A 339 20.79 -20.42 -50.76
N GLU A 340 20.33 -21.67 -50.95
CA GLU A 340 20.92 -22.71 -51.80
C GLU A 340 22.21 -23.44 -51.37
N LYS A 341 22.03 -24.73 -51.06
CA LYS A 341 22.62 -25.93 -51.72
C LYS A 341 22.27 -27.14 -50.84
N GLY A 342 21.68 -28.24 -51.27
CA GLY A 342 21.21 -28.71 -52.56
C GLY A 342 20.56 -30.09 -52.35
N LEU A 343 19.57 -30.39 -53.20
CA LEU A 343 19.02 -31.69 -53.62
C LEU A 343 19.98 -32.89 -53.44
N GLY A 344 19.59 -34.14 -53.17
CA GLY A 344 18.29 -34.82 -53.11
C GLY A 344 18.50 -36.36 -53.13
N VAL A 345 17.39 -37.10 -52.98
CA VAL A 345 17.09 -38.47 -53.51
C VAL A 345 17.85 -39.70 -52.92
N VAL A 346 17.20 -40.53 -52.08
CA VAL A 346 16.56 -41.86 -52.30
C VAL A 346 17.47 -42.96 -52.92
N GLU A 347 17.75 -44.06 -52.20
CA GLU A 347 17.30 -45.45 -52.49
C GLU A 347 17.97 -46.52 -51.60
N LYS A 348 17.19 -47.57 -51.31
CA LYS A 348 17.62 -48.87 -50.76
C LYS A 348 18.16 -49.75 -51.90
N ARG A 349 19.22 -50.52 -51.66
CA ARG A 349 19.22 -52.01 -51.73
C ARG A 349 20.60 -52.61 -51.43
N GLU A 350 20.52 -53.81 -50.88
CA GLU A 350 21.58 -54.77 -50.55
C GLU A 350 22.37 -55.23 -51.79
N GLU A 351 23.62 -55.63 -51.59
CA GLU A 351 24.15 -56.93 -52.07
C GLU A 351 25.49 -57.26 -51.40
N GLU A 352 25.57 -58.51 -50.96
CA GLU A 352 26.70 -59.39 -50.53
C GLU A 352 27.62 -59.01 -49.35
#